data_AF-A0A9Q0PMJ4-F1
#
_entry.id   AF-A0A9Q0PMJ4-F1
#
_cell.length_a   1.000
_cell.length_b   1.000
_cell.length_c   1.000
_cell.angle_alpha   90.00
_cell.angle_beta   90.00
_cell.angle_gamma   90.00
#
_symmetry.space_group_name_H-M   'P 1'
#
loop_
_entity.id
_entity.type
_entity.pdbx_description
1 polymer ?
#
loop_
_entity_poly.entity_id
_entity_poly.type
_entity_poly.pdbx_seq_one_letter_code
_entity_poly.pdbx_strand_id
1 'polypeptide(L)'
;MVACLFYVLFVVFVAGHGAGLNCTGSCGNRGPDIRFPFRIKGKQPDHCGYPGFDLSCSDDNSTVLELPTGVSLLIEEIDYRHRLVYARDPLGCFPRKRLNFSLGASHFQIKTQNNEWLDDWTLFNCSSNEKRSPYGNKNPMSGCF
;
A
#
# COMPACT_ATOMS: atom_id res chain seq x y z
N MET A 1 -0.40 -14.02 52.72
CA MET A 1 -1.18 -12.96 52.05
C MET A 1 -0.37 -12.24 50.96
N VAL A 2 0.84 -11.77 51.25
CA VAL A 2 1.67 -11.01 50.29
C VAL A 2 2.15 -11.85 49.09
N ALA A 3 2.55 -13.12 49.30
CA ALA A 3 2.98 -14.01 48.22
C ALA A 3 1.87 -14.34 47.21
N CYS A 4 0.63 -14.48 47.67
CA CYS A 4 -0.54 -14.64 46.79
C CYS A 4 -0.76 -13.40 45.92
N LEU A 5 -0.57 -12.20 46.47
CA LEU A 5 -0.72 -10.95 45.73
C LEU A 5 0.28 -10.88 44.58
N PHE A 6 1.56 -11.20 44.83
CA PHE A 6 2.59 -11.26 43.78
C PHE A 6 2.29 -12.31 42.71
N TYR A 7 1.80 -13.49 43.11
CA TYR A 7 1.40 -14.54 42.18
C TYR A 7 0.22 -14.10 41.29
N VAL A 8 -0.80 -13.48 41.88
CA VAL A 8 -1.95 -12.93 41.13
C VAL A 8 -1.50 -11.83 40.17
N LEU A 9 -0.62 -10.91 40.61
CA LEU A 9 -0.07 -9.86 39.75
C LEU A 9 0.77 -10.44 38.60
N PHE A 10 1.56 -11.47 38.85
CA PHE A 10 2.34 -12.17 37.82
C PHE A 10 1.43 -12.85 36.79
N VAL A 11 0.38 -13.55 37.24
CA VAL A 11 -0.59 -14.19 36.34
C VAL A 11 -1.34 -13.16 35.50
N VAL A 12 -1.75 -12.02 36.07
CA VAL A 12 -2.39 -10.91 35.33
C VAL A 12 -1.44 -10.29 34.32
N PHE A 13 -0.16 -10.12 34.67
CA PHE A 13 0.86 -9.59 33.76
C PHE A 13 1.16 -10.52 32.58
N VAL A 14 1.21 -11.83 32.83
CA VAL A 14 1.40 -12.84 31.78
C VAL A 14 0.15 -12.95 30.89
N ALA A 15 -1.04 -12.96 31.48
CA ALA A 15 -2.31 -13.03 30.74
C ALA A 15 -2.59 -11.76 29.91
N GLY A 16 -2.13 -10.59 30.37
CA GLY A 16 -2.34 -9.30 29.69
C GLY A 16 -1.56 -9.12 28.38
N HIS A 17 -0.50 -9.90 28.14
CA HIS A 17 0.32 -9.79 26.93
C HIS A 17 -0.22 -10.59 25.73
N GLY A 18 -1.30 -11.37 25.88
CA GLY A 18 -1.86 -12.19 24.81
C GLY A 18 -2.64 -11.41 23.73
N ALA A 19 -2.96 -10.13 23.96
CA ALA A 19 -3.86 -9.36 23.12
C ALA A 19 -3.22 -8.71 21.87
N GLY A 20 -1.90 -8.85 21.66
CA GLY A 20 -1.15 -8.10 20.63
C GLY A 20 -0.45 -8.93 19.54
N LEU A 21 -0.67 -10.25 19.49
CA LEU A 21 0.08 -11.14 18.59
C LEU A 21 -0.53 -11.25 17.18
N ASN A 22 -1.75 -10.78 16.96
CA ASN A 22 -2.39 -10.93 15.65
C ASN A 22 -1.99 -9.79 14.69
N CYS A 23 -0.94 -10.03 13.90
CA CYS A 23 -0.47 -9.13 12.85
C CYS A 23 -1.14 -9.38 11.48
N THR A 24 -2.32 -9.99 11.47
CA THR A 24 -3.11 -10.19 10.25
C THR A 24 -4.32 -9.27 10.28
N GLY A 25 -4.68 -8.71 9.12
CA GLY A 25 -5.83 -7.81 9.01
C GLY A 25 -6.25 -7.63 7.56
N SER A 26 -7.38 -6.97 7.35
CA SER A 26 -7.83 -6.51 6.04
C SER A 26 -8.70 -5.26 6.24
N CYS A 27 -8.81 -4.42 5.21
CA CYS A 27 -9.71 -3.28 5.22
C CYS A 27 -11.18 -3.70 5.06
N GLY A 28 -11.46 -4.83 4.42
CA GLY A 28 -12.80 -5.37 4.28
C GLY A 28 -12.80 -6.83 3.84
N ASN A 29 -13.97 -7.48 3.84
CA ASN A 29 -14.08 -8.92 3.55
C ASN A 29 -13.58 -9.34 2.16
N ARG A 30 -13.47 -8.38 1.23
CA ARG A 30 -12.96 -8.60 -0.15
C ARG A 30 -11.59 -7.96 -0.39
N GLY A 31 -11.02 -7.30 0.61
CA GLY A 31 -9.71 -6.68 0.50
C GLY A 31 -8.58 -7.70 0.67
N PRO A 32 -7.36 -7.38 0.23
CA PRO A 32 -6.21 -8.26 0.40
C PRO A 32 -5.93 -8.53 1.88
N ASP A 33 -5.39 -9.71 2.18
CA ASP A 33 -4.82 -9.99 3.48
C ASP A 33 -3.57 -9.14 3.71
N ILE A 34 -3.56 -8.37 4.79
CA ILE A 34 -2.48 -7.48 5.20
C ILE A 34 -1.73 -8.11 6.36
N ARG A 35 -0.45 -8.37 6.12
CA ARG A 35 0.52 -8.94 7.07
C ARG A 35 1.91 -8.35 6.78
N PHE A 36 2.85 -8.60 7.69
CA PHE A 36 4.24 -8.16 7.56
C PHE A 36 4.79 -8.42 6.13
N PRO A 37 5.46 -7.45 5.49
CA PRO A 37 5.95 -6.18 6.04
C PRO A 37 4.92 -5.05 6.10
N PHE A 38 3.74 -5.23 5.52
CA PHE A 38 2.68 -4.22 5.50
C PHE A 38 1.90 -4.24 6.81
N ARG A 39 1.41 -3.06 7.20
CA ARG A 39 0.47 -2.95 8.30
C ARG A 39 -0.61 -1.91 8.02
N ILE A 40 -1.78 -2.08 8.62
CA ILE A 40 -2.85 -1.09 8.60
C ILE A 40 -2.61 -0.10 9.74
N LYS A 41 -2.28 1.14 9.41
CA LYS A 41 -2.07 2.21 10.40
C LYS A 41 -3.35 2.43 11.20
N GLY A 42 -3.23 2.47 12.53
CA GLY A 42 -4.36 2.68 13.44
C GLY A 42 -5.22 1.43 13.73
N LYS A 43 -4.99 0.31 13.02
CA LYS A 43 -5.67 -0.98 13.27
C LYS A 43 -4.71 -2.07 13.74
N GLN A 44 -3.50 -2.10 13.20
CA GLN A 44 -2.45 -3.05 13.60
C GLN A 44 -1.36 -2.35 14.44
N PRO A 45 -0.83 -3.02 15.48
CA PRO A 45 0.30 -2.50 16.25
C PRO A 45 1.51 -2.15 15.39
N ASP A 46 2.35 -1.23 15.86
CA ASP A 46 3.54 -0.78 15.13
C ASP A 46 4.52 -1.92 14.84
N HIS A 47 4.66 -2.90 15.74
CA HIS A 47 5.54 -4.06 15.54
C HIS A 47 5.07 -5.05 14.46
N CYS A 48 3.85 -4.89 13.93
CA CYS A 48 3.33 -5.75 12.87
C CYS A 48 3.77 -5.36 11.46
N GLY A 49 4.37 -4.19 11.28
CA GLY A 49 4.82 -3.71 9.98
C GLY A 49 6.22 -3.12 10.02
N TYR A 50 6.80 -2.94 8.85
CA TYR A 50 8.07 -2.27 8.67
C TYR A 50 7.84 -0.76 8.45
N PRO A 51 8.66 0.14 9.02
CA PRO A 51 8.50 1.57 8.78
C PRO A 51 8.48 1.93 7.29
N GLY A 52 7.46 2.68 6.85
CA GLY A 52 7.26 3.03 5.44
C GLY A 52 6.39 2.05 4.65
N PHE A 53 5.83 1.02 5.29
CA PHE A 53 4.91 0.04 4.70
C PHE A 53 3.48 0.18 5.25
N ASP A 54 3.15 1.39 5.68
CA ASP A 54 1.86 1.68 6.26
C ASP A 54 0.80 1.76 5.16
N LEU A 55 -0.27 1.00 5.36
CA LEU A 55 -1.49 1.04 4.57
C LEU A 55 -2.58 1.72 5.39
N SER A 56 -3.54 2.32 4.69
CA SER A 56 -4.76 2.84 5.29
C SER A 56 -5.99 2.19 4.66
N CYS A 57 -7.11 2.28 5.35
CA CYS A 57 -8.40 1.87 4.82
C CYS A 57 -9.20 3.12 4.49
N SER A 58 -9.73 3.18 3.27
CA SER A 58 -10.69 4.20 2.86
C SER A 58 -12.09 3.87 3.41
N ASP A 59 -13.01 4.83 3.36
CA ASP A 59 -14.39 4.70 3.86
C ASP A 59 -15.18 3.58 3.15
N ASP A 60 -14.81 3.27 1.90
CA ASP A 60 -15.35 2.18 1.10
C ASP A 60 -14.69 0.82 1.39
N ASN A 61 -13.86 0.74 2.42
CA ASN A 61 -13.04 -0.42 2.80
C ASN A 61 -11.96 -0.81 1.77
N SER A 62 -11.61 0.10 0.86
CA SER A 62 -10.47 -0.09 -0.05
C SER A 62 -9.14 0.05 0.70
N THR A 63 -8.15 -0.76 0.31
CA THR A 63 -6.78 -0.68 0.87
C THR A 63 -5.99 0.36 0.10
N VAL A 64 -5.40 1.32 0.80
CA VAL A 64 -4.71 2.47 0.20
C VAL A 64 -3.25 2.48 0.64
N LEU A 65 -2.37 2.70 -0.33
CA LEU A 65 -0.96 2.99 -0.12
C LEU A 65 -0.70 4.45 -0.48
N GLU A 66 -0.28 5.24 0.49
CA GLU A 66 0.16 6.62 0.26
C GLU A 66 1.65 6.65 -0.04
N LEU A 67 2.01 7.21 -1.19
CA LEU A 67 3.40 7.41 -1.55
C LEU A 67 3.91 8.71 -0.93
N PRO A 68 5.24 8.82 -0.66
CA PRO A 68 5.86 10.08 -0.26
C PRO A 68 5.65 11.23 -1.26
N THR A 69 5.30 10.92 -2.52
CA THR A 69 4.98 11.91 -3.55
C THR A 69 3.59 12.52 -3.40
N GLY A 70 2.79 12.10 -2.42
CA GLY A 70 1.41 12.53 -2.21
C GLY A 70 0.40 11.84 -3.13
N VAL A 71 0.82 10.81 -3.87
CA VAL A 71 -0.08 10.00 -4.70
C VAL A 71 -0.57 8.81 -3.88
N SER A 72 -1.87 8.55 -3.95
CA SER A 72 -2.50 7.41 -3.31
C SER A 72 -2.81 6.33 -4.33
N LEU A 73 -2.38 5.11 -4.05
CA LEU A 73 -2.66 3.93 -4.87
C LEU A 73 -3.65 3.02 -4.15
N LEU A 74 -4.61 2.47 -4.90
CA LEU A 74 -5.52 1.43 -4.41
C LEU A 74 -4.85 0.07 -4.58
N ILE A 75 -4.62 -0.64 -3.48
CA ILE A 75 -4.09 -2.01 -3.53
C ILE A 75 -5.24 -2.97 -3.81
N GLU A 76 -5.09 -3.73 -4.89
CA GLU A 76 -6.03 -4.78 -5.28
C GLU A 76 -5.60 -6.13 -4.70
N GLU A 77 -4.31 -6.45 -4.79
CA GLU A 77 -3.76 -7.73 -4.37
C GLU A 77 -2.31 -7.59 -3.89
N ILE A 78 -1.92 -8.42 -2.92
CA ILE A 78 -0.54 -8.56 -2.45
C ILE A 78 -0.14 -10.03 -2.60
N ASP A 79 0.77 -10.29 -3.54
CA ASP A 79 1.39 -11.59 -3.72
C ASP A 79 2.64 -11.67 -2.86
N TYR A 80 2.50 -12.23 -1.66
CA TYR A 80 3.61 -12.42 -0.73
C TYR A 80 4.66 -13.42 -1.23
N ARG A 81 4.28 -14.36 -2.11
CA ARG A 81 5.19 -15.39 -2.62
C ARG A 81 6.15 -14.79 -3.64
N HIS A 82 5.62 -14.01 -4.58
CA HIS A 82 6.40 -13.35 -5.61
C HIS A 82 6.85 -11.94 -5.22
N ARG A 83 6.43 -11.45 -4.05
CA ARG A 83 6.69 -10.11 -3.52
C ARG A 83 6.19 -9.03 -4.49
N LEU A 84 4.95 -9.20 -4.96
CA LEU A 84 4.29 -8.25 -5.86
C LEU A 84 3.12 -7.56 -5.18
N VAL A 85 2.95 -6.28 -5.43
CA VAL A 85 1.76 -5.52 -5.03
C VAL A 85 1.08 -5.07 -6.30
N TYR A 86 -0.15 -5.53 -6.52
CA TYR A 86 -0.98 -5.07 -7.62
C TYR A 86 -1.78 -3.88 -7.16
N ALA A 87 -1.56 -2.75 -7.82
CA ALA A 87 -2.18 -1.49 -7.45
C ALA A 87 -2.74 -0.73 -8.65
N ARG A 88 -3.77 0.07 -8.39
CA ARG A 88 -4.42 0.95 -9.35
C ARG A 88 -4.33 2.40 -8.88
N ASP A 89 -4.05 3.30 -9.80
CA ASP A 89 -4.22 4.73 -9.57
C ASP A 89 -5.71 5.09 -9.77
N PRO A 90 -6.41 5.63 -8.77
CA PRO A 90 -7.82 6.00 -8.88
C PRO A 90 -8.10 7.06 -9.95
N LEU A 91 -7.13 7.93 -10.26
CA LEU A 91 -7.23 8.93 -11.33
C LEU A 91 -6.84 8.35 -12.70
N GLY A 92 -6.34 7.10 -12.74
CA GLY A 92 -5.74 6.53 -13.95
C GLY A 92 -4.47 7.25 -14.39
N CYS A 93 -3.95 8.16 -13.56
CA CYS A 93 -2.80 9.00 -13.83
C CYS A 93 -1.53 8.42 -13.20
N PHE A 94 -1.36 7.09 -13.32
CA PHE A 94 -0.32 6.35 -12.61
C PHE A 94 1.01 7.10 -12.71
N PRO A 95 1.72 7.36 -11.60
CA PRO A 95 2.77 8.37 -11.60
C PRO A 95 3.79 8.09 -12.69
N ARG A 96 3.82 8.95 -13.71
CA ARG A 96 4.86 8.95 -14.75
C ARG A 96 6.23 9.36 -14.22
N LYS A 97 6.28 9.78 -12.96
CA LYS A 97 7.52 10.05 -12.25
C LYS A 97 8.03 8.71 -11.76
N ARG A 98 9.32 8.41 -11.97
CA ARG A 98 9.98 7.23 -11.39
C ARG A 98 9.51 7.07 -9.95
N LEU A 99 8.73 6.04 -9.66
CA LEU A 99 8.57 5.58 -8.29
C LEU A 99 9.93 4.99 -7.89
N ASN A 100 10.87 5.86 -7.54
CA ASN A 100 12.08 5.48 -6.83
C ASN A 100 11.77 5.06 -5.38
N PHE A 101 10.50 4.73 -5.08
CA PHE A 101 10.14 4.02 -3.88
C PHE A 101 10.22 2.54 -4.21
N SER A 102 11.45 2.01 -4.27
CA SER A 102 11.58 0.61 -3.92
C SER A 102 11.11 0.53 -2.47
N LEU A 103 10.24 -0.44 -2.17
CA LEU A 103 9.96 -0.90 -0.81
C LEU A 103 11.27 -1.55 -0.31
N GLY A 104 12.33 -0.75 -0.21
CA GLY A 104 13.73 -1.16 -0.39
C GLY A 104 14.27 -2.07 0.69
N ALA A 105 13.56 -2.15 1.81
CA ALA A 105 13.85 -3.10 2.88
C ALA A 105 13.19 -4.47 2.69
N SER A 106 12.15 -4.59 1.85
CA SER A 106 11.36 -5.83 1.71
C SER A 106 11.40 -6.47 0.33
N HIS A 107 12.01 -5.79 -0.67
CA HIS A 107 12.11 -6.24 -2.06
C HIS A 107 10.75 -6.47 -2.76
N PHE A 108 9.66 -5.83 -2.31
CA PHE A 108 8.39 -5.86 -3.03
C PHE A 108 8.42 -4.95 -4.27
N GLN A 109 7.77 -5.38 -5.35
CA GLN A 109 7.62 -4.61 -6.59
C GLN A 109 6.14 -4.30 -6.82
N ILE A 110 5.84 -3.07 -7.23
CA ILE A 110 4.46 -2.65 -7.51
C ILE A 110 4.18 -2.84 -9.01
N LYS A 111 3.06 -3.49 -9.34
CA LYS A 111 2.57 -3.71 -10.70
C LYS A 111 1.19 -3.08 -10.88
N THR A 112 0.92 -2.67 -12.11
CA THR A 112 -0.43 -2.28 -12.54
C THR A 112 -1.17 -3.49 -13.14
N GLN A 113 -2.49 -3.38 -13.31
CA GLN A 113 -3.29 -4.44 -13.97
C GLN A 113 -2.84 -4.79 -15.38
N ASN A 114 -2.11 -3.92 -16.07
CA ASN A 114 -1.66 -4.16 -17.44
C ASN A 114 -0.41 -5.08 -17.50
N ASN A 115 0.05 -5.61 -16.36
CA ASN A 115 1.35 -6.30 -16.21
C ASN A 115 2.56 -5.44 -16.60
N GLU A 116 2.37 -4.14 -16.76
CA GLU A 116 3.44 -3.18 -17.00
C GLU A 116 4.13 -2.91 -15.66
N TRP A 117 5.42 -3.26 -15.60
CA TRP A 117 6.28 -2.88 -14.49
C TRP A 117 6.31 -1.36 -14.35
N LEU A 118 6.52 -0.88 -13.13
CA LEU A 118 6.99 0.48 -12.90
C LEU A 118 8.44 0.63 -13.38
N ASP A 119 8.67 0.46 -14.68
CA ASP A 119 9.95 0.72 -15.30
C ASP A 119 10.04 2.17 -15.78
N ASP A 120 11.29 2.61 -15.94
CA ASP A 120 11.70 3.96 -16.25
C ASP A 120 11.14 4.52 -17.56
N TRP A 121 10.00 5.19 -17.50
CA TRP A 121 9.53 5.99 -18.64
C TRP A 121 10.22 7.37 -18.63
N THR A 122 10.97 7.67 -19.71
CA THR A 122 11.51 9.01 -19.96
C THR A 122 10.41 9.94 -20.46
N LEU A 123 10.24 11.11 -19.83
CA LEU A 123 9.32 12.15 -20.29
C LEU A 123 9.79 12.71 -21.64
N PHE A 124 8.95 12.63 -22.68
CA PHE A 124 9.14 13.40 -23.90
C PHE A 124 8.46 14.76 -23.72
N ASN A 125 9.25 15.83 -23.89
CA ASN A 125 8.76 17.21 -23.89
C ASN A 125 7.91 17.45 -25.14
N CYS A 126 6.60 17.47 -25.00
CA CYS A 126 5.71 17.92 -26.07
C CYS A 126 5.68 19.46 -26.06
N SER A 127 6.60 20.09 -26.81
CA SER A 127 6.37 21.46 -27.29
C SER A 127 5.20 21.40 -28.27
N SER A 128 4.02 21.83 -27.82
CA SER A 128 2.81 21.85 -28.63
C SER A 128 3.03 22.62 -29.94
N ASN A 129 2.99 21.90 -31.07
CA ASN A 129 2.56 22.42 -32.35
C ASN A 129 1.59 21.38 -32.93
N GLU A 130 0.35 21.46 -32.42
CA GLU A 130 -0.73 20.53 -32.69
C GLU A 130 -1.23 20.68 -34.14
N LYS A 131 -0.82 19.76 -35.03
CA LYS A 131 -1.61 19.48 -36.24
C LYS A 131 -2.63 18.40 -35.91
N ARG A 132 -3.88 18.82 -35.75
CA ARG A 132 -5.06 17.96 -35.52
C ARG A 132 -5.13 16.88 -36.59
N SER A 133 -4.89 15.62 -36.21
CA SER A 133 -5.22 14.46 -37.04
C SER A 133 -6.73 14.20 -36.96
N PRO A 134 -7.43 13.89 -38.07
CA PRO A 134 -8.90 13.71 -38.08
C PRO A 134 -9.41 12.49 -37.32
N TYR A 135 -8.54 11.58 -36.90
CA TYR A 135 -8.90 10.41 -36.10
C TYR A 135 -8.63 10.72 -34.62
N GLY A 136 -9.69 11.15 -33.93
CA GLY A 136 -9.67 11.49 -32.51
C GLY A 136 -9.51 10.27 -31.62
N ASN A 137 -8.28 9.83 -31.37
CA ASN A 137 -7.96 9.14 -30.13
C ASN A 137 -7.73 10.20 -29.06
N LYS A 138 -8.72 10.39 -28.18
CA LYS A 138 -8.50 11.15 -26.95
C LYS A 138 -7.47 10.39 -26.13
N ASN A 139 -6.26 10.93 -26.01
CA ASN A 139 -5.31 10.40 -25.05
C ASN A 139 -5.96 10.50 -23.66
N PRO A 140 -6.06 9.40 -22.88
CA PRO A 140 -6.65 9.41 -21.54
C PRO A 140 -5.91 10.32 -20.55
N MET A 141 -4.79 10.91 -20.98
CA MET A 141 -3.86 11.69 -20.19
C MET A 141 -4.16 13.21 -20.14
N SER A 142 -5.18 13.70 -20.85
CA SER A 142 -5.51 15.14 -20.86
C SER A 142 -6.18 15.64 -19.57
N GLY A 143 -6.48 14.76 -18.61
CA GLY A 143 -7.10 15.09 -17.32
C GLY A 143 -6.15 15.04 -16.12
N CYS A 144 -4.85 14.84 -16.37
CA CYS A 144 -3.83 14.67 -15.32
C CYS A 144 -3.01 15.96 -15.04
N PHE A 145 -3.49 17.13 -15.49
CA PHE A 145 -2.83 18.44 -15.34
C PHE A 145 -3.72 19.42 -14.58
#